data_AF-A0A0L8HXA4-F1
#
_entry.id   AF-A0A0L8HXA4-F1
#
_cell.length_a   1.000
_cell.length_b   1.000
_cell.length_c   1.000
_cell.angle_alpha   90.00
_cell.angle_beta   90.00
_cell.angle_gamma   90.00
#
_symmetry.space_group_name_H-M   'P 1'
#
loop_
_entity.id
_entity.type
_entity.pdbx_description
1 polymer ?
#
loop_
_entity_poly.entity_id
_entity_poly.type
_entity_poly.pdbx_seq_one_letter_code
_entity_poly.pdbx_strand_id
1 'polypeptide(L)'
;TIQWCRQKILDFPANPGARTGFEIPDEYCKHDNGEQSLKYNSGIEDQQRILVFASESTLQIIAPYRHWACDGTFKIVPEQWSQLFSIHVQVKCSSFTRVFEFLPNKTKQTYKLFFEQLKIMQPNAYPLDLTASCIS
;
A
#
# COMPACT_ATOMS: atom_id res chain seq x y z
N THR A 1 23.88 10.47 -0.56
CA THR A 1 22.86 11.12 -1.41
C THR A 1 22.68 10.28 -2.65
N ILE A 2 21.66 9.43 -2.71
CA ILE A 2 21.41 8.51 -3.83
C ILE A 2 20.09 8.92 -4.46
N GLN A 3 20.16 9.87 -5.39
CA GLN A 3 19.00 10.39 -6.15
C GLN A 3 19.23 10.21 -7.66
N TRP A 4 20.02 9.23 -8.09
CA TRP A 4 20.49 9.18 -9.49
C TRP A 4 20.54 7.80 -10.15
N CYS A 5 19.72 6.83 -9.71
CA CYS A 5 19.62 5.52 -10.40
C CYS A 5 18.25 5.19 -11.02
N ARG A 6 17.30 6.13 -11.11
CA ARG A 6 15.97 5.83 -11.71
C ARG A 6 15.75 6.32 -13.14
N GLN A 7 16.73 7.02 -13.73
CA GLN A 7 16.55 7.65 -15.06
C GLN A 7 17.41 7.04 -16.18
N LYS A 8 17.90 5.82 -16.03
CA LYS A 8 18.51 5.12 -17.15
C LYS A 8 17.91 3.73 -17.28
N ILE A 9 17.21 3.54 -18.42
CA ILE A 9 16.73 2.28 -18.99
C ILE A 9 15.39 1.81 -18.39
N LEU A 10 14.28 2.43 -18.81
CA LEU A 10 12.91 1.87 -18.93
C LEU A 10 11.99 3.08 -19.24
N ASP A 11 11.09 2.95 -20.21
CA ASP A 11 10.11 3.97 -20.65
C ASP A 11 9.04 4.26 -19.58
N PHE A 12 9.44 4.44 -18.32
CA PHE A 12 8.52 4.73 -17.24
C PHE A 12 7.94 6.15 -17.38
N PRO A 13 6.62 6.32 -17.19
CA PRO A 13 6.01 7.64 -17.20
C PRO A 13 6.60 8.50 -16.07
N ALA A 14 6.64 9.81 -16.31
CA ALA A 14 7.01 10.76 -15.27
C ALA A 14 6.03 10.66 -14.08
N ASN A 15 6.52 10.93 -12.87
CA ASN A 15 5.64 11.03 -11.71
C ASN A 15 4.55 12.08 -11.98
N PRO A 16 3.30 11.79 -11.58
CA PRO A 16 2.20 12.72 -11.79
C PRO A 16 2.43 14.03 -11.03
N GLY A 17 2.06 15.18 -11.61
CA GLY A 17 2.25 16.48 -10.95
C GLY A 17 1.35 16.73 -9.74
N ALA A 18 0.31 15.91 -9.58
CA ALA A 18 -0.66 15.97 -8.48
C ALA A 18 -1.13 14.56 -8.09
N ARG A 19 -1.80 14.44 -6.94
CA ARG A 19 -2.40 13.17 -6.49
C ARG A 19 -3.66 12.77 -7.30
N THR A 20 -4.28 13.76 -7.96
CA THR A 20 -5.53 13.64 -8.72
C THR A 20 -5.32 13.84 -10.21
N GLY A 21 -6.32 13.48 -11.02
CA GLY A 21 -6.36 13.77 -12.45
C GLY A 21 -5.51 12.85 -13.32
N PHE A 22 -5.07 11.71 -12.79
CA PHE A 22 -4.36 10.69 -13.56
C PHE A 22 -4.86 9.27 -13.22
N GLU A 23 -4.96 8.45 -14.26
CA GLU A 23 -5.24 7.03 -14.14
C GLU A 23 -3.96 6.24 -13.85
N ILE A 24 -4.09 5.12 -13.14
CA ILE A 24 -3.00 4.16 -12.98
C ILE A 24 -3.03 3.23 -14.18
N PRO A 25 -1.97 3.18 -15.01
CA PRO A 25 -1.94 2.27 -16.15
C PRO A 25 -2.15 0.81 -15.72
N ASP A 26 -2.87 0.05 -16.54
CA ASP A 26 -3.27 -1.34 -16.25
C ASP A 26 -2.08 -2.26 -15.92
N GLU A 27 -0.92 -2.00 -16.50
CA GLU A 27 0.34 -2.70 -16.24
C GLU A 27 0.82 -2.59 -14.78
N TYR A 28 0.49 -1.50 -14.08
CA TYR A 28 0.81 -1.34 -12.65
C TYR A 28 -0.30 -1.87 -11.75
N CYS A 29 -1.48 -2.11 -12.30
CA CYS A 29 -2.63 -2.65 -11.58
C CYS A 29 -2.61 -4.18 -11.48
N LYS A 30 -1.69 -4.86 -12.19
CA LYS A 30 -1.60 -6.32 -12.28
C LYS A 30 -0.17 -6.80 -12.03
N HIS A 31 -0.04 -8.00 -11.50
CA HIS A 31 1.23 -8.73 -11.45
C HIS A 31 1.55 -9.36 -12.81
N ASP A 32 2.80 -9.80 -13.02
CA ASP A 32 3.27 -10.42 -14.27
C ASP A 32 2.44 -11.66 -14.70
N ASN A 33 1.80 -12.32 -13.74
CA ASN A 33 0.90 -13.47 -13.96
C ASN A 33 -0.55 -13.04 -14.33
N GLY A 34 -0.82 -11.75 -14.46
CA GLY A 34 -2.15 -11.18 -14.74
C GLY A 34 -3.05 -10.97 -13.52
N GLU A 35 -2.59 -11.31 -12.30
CA GLU A 35 -3.36 -11.14 -11.07
C GLU A 35 -3.52 -9.67 -10.72
N GLN A 36 -4.76 -9.22 -10.48
CA GLN A 36 -5.06 -7.85 -10.06
C GLN A 36 -4.42 -7.56 -8.69
N SER A 37 -3.48 -6.61 -8.67
CA SER A 37 -2.75 -6.17 -7.49
C SER A 37 -3.34 -4.91 -6.87
N LEU A 38 -3.82 -3.94 -7.67
CA LEU A 38 -4.52 -2.75 -7.17
C LEU A 38 -5.95 -3.15 -6.76
N LYS A 39 -6.19 -3.24 -5.45
CA LYS A 39 -7.48 -3.70 -4.89
C LYS A 39 -8.40 -2.55 -4.50
N TYR A 40 -7.84 -1.37 -4.21
CA TYR A 40 -8.62 -0.19 -3.90
C TYR A 40 -7.96 1.08 -4.44
N ASN A 41 -8.77 1.92 -5.05
CA ASN A 41 -8.43 3.27 -5.48
C ASN A 41 -9.64 4.15 -5.16
N SER A 42 -9.48 5.12 -4.25
CA SER A 42 -10.62 5.97 -3.84
C SER A 42 -11.09 6.93 -4.94
N GLY A 43 -10.32 7.11 -6.02
CA GLY A 43 -10.74 7.78 -7.23
C GLY A 43 -9.79 8.89 -7.69
N ILE A 44 -9.84 9.22 -8.98
CA ILE A 44 -8.95 10.22 -9.59
C ILE A 44 -9.26 11.66 -9.16
N GLU A 45 -10.46 11.93 -8.64
CA GLU A 45 -10.89 13.26 -8.18
C GLU A 45 -10.64 13.47 -6.68
N ASP A 46 -10.31 12.40 -5.95
CA ASP A 46 -10.13 12.45 -4.50
C ASP A 46 -8.81 13.13 -4.11
N GLN A 47 -8.89 14.31 -3.50
CA GLN A 47 -7.72 15.04 -3.00
C GLN A 47 -6.98 14.28 -1.89
N GLN A 48 -7.69 13.41 -1.18
CA GLN A 48 -7.15 12.47 -0.20
C GLN A 48 -7.14 11.06 -0.76
N ARG A 49 -6.86 10.92 -2.08
CA ARG A 49 -6.78 9.63 -2.77
C ARG A 49 -6.07 8.61 -1.91
N ILE A 50 -6.51 7.37 -1.92
CA ILE A 50 -5.84 6.22 -1.30
C ILE A 50 -5.71 5.14 -2.36
N LEU A 51 -4.53 4.52 -2.43
CA LEU A 51 -4.26 3.37 -3.30
C LEU A 51 -3.79 2.19 -2.46
N VAL A 52 -4.50 1.07 -2.51
CA VAL A 52 -4.14 -0.16 -1.80
C VAL A 52 -3.80 -1.26 -2.80
N PHE A 53 -2.58 -1.76 -2.71
CA PHE A 53 -2.07 -2.88 -3.47
C PHE A 53 -1.96 -4.12 -2.58
N ALA A 54 -2.57 -5.22 -3.01
CA ALA A 54 -2.48 -6.53 -2.37
C ALA A 54 -2.76 -7.63 -3.39
N SER A 55 -2.08 -8.77 -3.26
CA SER A 55 -2.44 -9.99 -4.01
C SER A 55 -3.52 -10.79 -3.26
N GLU A 56 -4.27 -11.63 -3.96
CA GLU A 56 -5.25 -12.53 -3.38
C GLU A 56 -4.59 -13.53 -2.43
N SER A 57 -3.50 -14.14 -2.88
CA SER A 57 -2.65 -15.04 -2.08
C SER A 57 -2.21 -14.38 -0.78
N THR A 58 -1.97 -13.08 -0.83
CA THR A 58 -1.55 -12.32 0.33
C THR A 58 -2.69 -12.07 1.31
N LEU A 59 -3.86 -11.64 0.83
CA LEU A 59 -5.02 -11.44 1.67
C LEU A 59 -5.41 -12.75 2.40
N GLN A 60 -5.30 -13.88 1.71
CA GLN A 60 -5.53 -15.20 2.30
C GLN A 60 -4.50 -15.56 3.37
N ILE A 61 -3.23 -15.20 3.16
CA ILE A 61 -2.17 -15.46 4.13
C ILE A 61 -2.36 -14.61 5.38
N ILE A 62 -2.71 -13.34 5.29
CA ILE A 62 -2.84 -12.48 6.48
C ILE A 62 -4.08 -12.82 7.33
N ALA A 63 -5.14 -13.36 6.73
CA ALA A 63 -6.41 -13.63 7.39
C ALA A 63 -6.29 -14.46 8.70
N PRO A 64 -5.56 -15.58 8.75
CA PRO A 64 -5.40 -16.35 9.98
C PRO A 64 -4.48 -15.72 11.03
N TYR A 65 -3.63 -14.75 10.68
CA TYR A 65 -2.65 -14.20 11.63
C TYR A 65 -3.20 -13.01 12.41
N ARG A 66 -3.03 -13.05 13.73
CA ARG A 66 -3.51 -12.04 14.66
C ARG A 66 -2.48 -10.97 15.02
N HIS A 67 -1.21 -11.19 14.71
CA HIS A 67 -0.11 -10.27 15.03
C HIS A 67 0.45 -9.68 13.75
N TRP A 68 0.22 -8.38 13.57
CA TRP A 68 0.69 -7.65 12.40
C TRP A 68 1.75 -6.63 12.82
N ALA A 69 2.82 -6.59 12.04
CA ALA A 69 3.80 -5.51 12.08
C ALA A 69 3.48 -4.56 10.94
N CYS A 70 3.43 -3.27 11.25
CA CYS A 70 3.13 -2.23 10.28
C CYS A 70 4.32 -1.29 10.15
N ASP A 71 4.72 -1.00 8.92
CA ASP A 71 5.80 -0.05 8.64
C ASP A 71 5.31 1.06 7.69
N GLY A 72 5.60 2.31 8.06
CA GLY A 72 5.39 3.49 7.25
C GLY A 72 6.73 4.06 6.79
N THR A 73 7.08 3.88 5.51
CA THR A 73 8.34 4.39 4.97
C THR A 73 8.11 5.73 4.26
N PHE A 74 8.83 6.77 4.72
CA PHE A 74 8.72 8.14 4.19
C PHE A 74 9.78 8.48 3.13
N LYS A 75 10.95 7.84 3.17
CA LYS A 75 12.13 8.26 2.39
C LYS A 75 12.06 7.93 0.89
N ILE A 76 11.08 7.13 0.47
CA ILE A 76 11.05 6.50 -0.88
C ILE A 76 9.70 6.72 -1.59
N VAL A 77 8.77 7.48 -1.00
CA VAL A 77 7.44 7.68 -1.57
C VAL A 77 7.44 8.84 -2.60
N PRO A 78 6.65 8.77 -3.69
CA PRO A 78 6.47 9.92 -4.60
C PRO A 78 5.95 11.14 -3.84
N GLU A 79 6.35 12.34 -4.26
CA GLU A 79 6.02 13.62 -3.61
C GLU A 79 4.51 13.85 -3.42
N GLN A 80 3.69 13.21 -4.26
CA GLN A 80 2.24 13.30 -4.22
C GLN A 80 1.64 12.58 -3.00
N TRP A 81 2.44 11.77 -2.28
CA TRP A 81 2.01 10.92 -1.19
C TRP A 81 2.83 11.19 0.08
N SER A 82 2.20 11.10 1.24
CA SER A 82 2.88 11.39 2.50
C SER A 82 3.64 10.19 3.06
N GLN A 83 3.20 8.97 2.71
CA GLN A 83 3.82 7.73 3.19
C GLN A 83 3.44 6.54 2.30
N LEU A 84 4.37 5.59 2.21
CA LEU A 84 4.08 4.22 1.81
C LEU A 84 3.88 3.41 3.09
N PHE A 85 2.65 2.95 3.33
CA PHE A 85 2.31 2.11 4.47
C PHE A 85 2.31 0.64 4.05
N SER A 86 2.80 -0.24 4.92
CA SER A 86 2.91 -1.67 4.64
C SER A 86 2.54 -2.53 5.83
N ILE A 87 1.81 -3.62 5.56
CA ILE A 87 1.49 -4.66 6.56
C ILE A 87 2.37 -5.87 6.31
N HIS A 88 2.93 -6.38 7.41
CA HIS A 88 3.77 -7.56 7.45
C HIS A 88 3.21 -8.56 8.46
N VAL A 89 3.18 -9.83 8.08
CA VAL A 89 2.85 -10.94 8.97
C VAL A 89 4.03 -11.88 9.09
N GLN A 90 4.28 -12.36 10.31
CA GLN A 90 5.33 -13.33 10.59
C GLN A 90 4.77 -14.75 10.48
N VAL A 91 5.32 -15.54 9.57
CA VAL A 91 4.95 -16.94 9.34
C VAL A 91 6.19 -17.81 9.51
N LYS A 92 6.21 -18.69 10.51
CA LYS A 92 7.30 -19.66 10.75
C LYS A 92 8.70 -19.03 10.64
N CYS A 93 8.92 -17.92 11.35
CA CYS A 93 10.19 -17.15 11.37
C CYS A 93 10.55 -16.40 10.07
N SER A 94 9.65 -16.33 9.08
CA SER A 94 9.79 -15.48 7.89
C SER A 94 8.77 -14.34 7.95
N SER A 95 9.22 -13.11 7.66
CA SER A 95 8.31 -11.96 7.48
C SER A 95 7.87 -11.91 6.03
N PHE A 96 6.57 -11.75 5.81
CA PHE A 96 6.04 -11.52 4.48
C PHE A 96 5.39 -10.13 4.42
N THR A 97 6.00 -9.23 3.63
CA THR A 97 5.43 -7.93 3.26
C THR A 97 4.38 -8.12 2.20
N ARG A 98 3.19 -7.55 2.41
CA ARG A 98 2.05 -8.13 1.71
C ARG A 98 0.96 -7.15 1.29
N VAL A 99 0.65 -6.14 2.09
CA VAL A 99 -0.23 -5.05 1.64
C VAL A 99 0.61 -3.78 1.58
N PHE A 100 0.58 -3.09 0.44
CA PHE A 100 1.21 -1.78 0.26
C PHE A 100 0.14 -0.73 0.04
N GLU A 101 0.32 0.43 0.63
CA GLU A 101 -0.63 1.52 0.51
C GLU A 101 0.06 2.86 0.36
N PHE A 102 -0.44 3.64 -0.59
CA PHE A 102 -0.10 5.05 -0.69
C PHE A 102 -1.14 5.85 0.06
N LEU A 103 -0.70 6.55 1.12
CA LEU A 103 -1.57 7.32 2.00
C LEU A 103 -1.35 8.83 1.86
N PRO A 104 -2.44 9.62 1.83
CA PRO A 104 -2.37 11.05 1.57
C PRO A 104 -1.78 11.84 2.75
N ASN A 105 -1.94 11.33 3.97
CA ASN A 105 -1.53 11.94 5.23
C ASN A 105 -1.40 10.86 6.34
N LYS A 106 -1.03 11.25 7.56
CA LYS A 106 -0.85 10.35 8.73
C LYS A 106 -1.96 10.48 9.78
N THR A 107 -3.15 10.90 9.38
CA THR A 107 -4.25 11.09 10.32
C THR A 107 -4.85 9.75 10.73
N LYS A 108 -5.37 9.68 11.96
CA LYS A 108 -6.13 8.53 12.45
C LYS A 108 -7.30 8.17 11.52
N GLN A 109 -7.93 9.18 10.91
CA GLN A 109 -9.03 8.98 9.96
C GLN A 109 -8.56 8.24 8.70
N THR A 110 -7.42 8.63 8.13
CA THR A 110 -6.84 7.95 6.98
C THR A 110 -6.51 6.49 7.27
N TYR A 111 -5.89 6.19 8.43
CA TYR A 111 -5.68 4.80 8.84
C TYR A 111 -7.00 4.04 9.07
N LYS A 112 -8.03 4.69 9.62
CA LYS A 112 -9.34 4.05 9.80
C LYS A 112 -9.96 3.65 8.46
N LEU A 113 -9.94 4.54 7.48
CA LEU A 113 -10.45 4.26 6.13
C LEU A 113 -9.69 3.10 5.50
N PHE A 114 -8.36 3.08 5.62
CA PHE A 114 -7.55 1.97 5.16
C PHE A 114 -7.99 0.62 5.78
N PHE A 115 -8.06 0.55 7.12
CA PHE A 115 -8.45 -0.70 7.79
C PHE A 115 -9.89 -1.12 7.47
N GLU A 116 -10.79 -0.17 7.21
CA GLU A 116 -12.14 -0.46 6.71
C GLU A 116 -12.10 -1.09 5.31
N GLN A 117 -11.28 -0.56 4.40
CA GLN A 117 -11.11 -1.16 3.07
C GLN A 117 -10.47 -2.54 3.15
N LEU A 118 -9.46 -2.73 4.00
CA LEU A 118 -8.83 -4.03 4.21
C LEU A 118 -9.84 -5.07 4.72
N LYS A 119 -10.75 -4.67 5.62
CA LYS A 119 -11.83 -5.53 6.12
C LYS A 119 -12.83 -5.91 5.02
N ILE A 120 -13.12 -4.99 4.09
CA ILE A 120 -13.96 -5.29 2.92
C ILE A 120 -13.26 -6.29 2.00
N MET A 121 -11.95 -6.10 1.76
CA MET A 121 -11.15 -6.98 0.91
C MET A 121 -10.95 -8.38 1.51
N GLN A 122 -10.79 -8.47 2.83
CA GLN A 122 -10.64 -9.73 3.55
C GLN A 122 -11.38 -9.67 4.89
N PRO A 123 -12.65 -10.09 4.94
CA PRO A 123 -13.48 -10.02 6.13
C PRO A 123 -13.04 -10.90 7.29
N ASN A 124 -12.03 -11.76 7.11
CA ASN A 124 -11.46 -12.57 8.19
C ASN A 124 -10.13 -12.01 8.73
N ALA A 125 -9.58 -10.96 8.11
CA ALA A 125 -8.32 -10.35 8.51
C ALA A 125 -8.55 -9.35 9.66
N TYR A 126 -8.30 -9.80 10.90
CA TYR A 126 -8.40 -8.96 12.09
C TYR A 126 -7.15 -9.08 12.97
N PRO A 127 -6.34 -8.02 13.11
CA PRO A 127 -5.26 -8.01 14.07
C PRO A 127 -5.85 -7.94 15.50
N LEU A 128 -5.29 -8.73 16.42
CA LEU A 128 -5.57 -8.61 17.85
C LEU A 128 -4.75 -7.44 18.44
N ASP A 129 -3.51 -7.28 17.95
CA ASP A 129 -2.61 -6.20 18.31
C ASP A 129 -1.94 -5.63 17.05
N LEU A 130 -1.87 -4.31 16.97
CA LEU A 130 -1.08 -3.58 15.98
C LEU A 130 0.21 -3.14 16.64
N THR A 131 1.31 -3.85 16.38
CA THR A 131 2.63 -3.38 16.80
C THR A 131 3.10 -2.29 15.84
N ALA A 132 2.86 -1.05 16.23
CA ALA A 132 3.33 0.13 15.52
C ALA A 132 4.69 0.55 16.10
N SER A 133 5.78 0.24 15.41
CA SER A 133 7.07 0.88 15.70
C SER A 133 7.13 2.34 15.22
N CYS A 134 6.07 2.86 14.58
CA CYS A 134 6.12 4.12 13.82
C CYS A 134 4.89 5.03 13.96
N ILE A 135 3.95 4.78 14.90
CA ILE A 135 2.97 5.82 15.29
C ILE A 135 3.62 6.66 16.39
N SER A 136 4.53 7.54 15.98
CA SER A 136 5.09 8.62 16.79
C SER A 136 4.90 9.93 16.04
#